data_AF-A0A955GD39-F1
#
_entry.id   AF-A0A955GD39-F1
#
_cell.length_a   1.000
_cell.length_b   1.000
_cell.length_c   1.000
_cell.angle_alpha   90.00
_cell.angle_beta   90.00
_cell.angle_gamma   90.00
#
_symmetry.space_group_name_H-M   'P 1'
#
loop_
_entity.id
_entity.type
_entity.pdbx_description
1 polymer ?
#
loop_
_entity_poly.entity_id
_entity_poly.type
_entity_poly.pdbx_seq_one_letter_code
_entity_poly.pdbx_strand_id
1 'polypeptide(L)'
;MTQNNHEQAPFHETDPTKLIPFNSFDINRHRIEQIAGIDGPIVDELAKVFGVEKPENGWDVASLGELISIVGPAKTLQDNIPAMEEILPGVDGKRFAIEWVKQSGLLEPSFRNYENPDRLVPHLFETAVITGGVRNWMMRRAKVLIETLQNGTEILEVNLVAGMREMRTAEGSDVLEGDTEASYMERVIKPLIESSTNVTVDLSTPETTSGNEISAEVAKITKGAESVLVACNAGNWIQNAGQIRRAMDEDKNKVFVVSDTFPVAENDEPPAEAQNPLTAVGIIGRNLQELKRQTQ
;
A
#
# COMPACT_ATOMS: atom_id res chain seq x y z
N MET A 1 -42.17 -7.04 -5.42
CA MET A 1 -40.92 -7.60 -4.84
C MET A 1 -40.03 -7.97 -6.01
N THR A 2 -39.22 -7.01 -6.46
CA THR A 2 -38.20 -7.23 -7.48
C THR A 2 -36.99 -7.84 -6.80
N GLN A 3 -36.65 -9.08 -7.17
CA GLN A 3 -35.37 -9.67 -6.84
C GLN A 3 -34.29 -8.81 -7.50
N ASN A 4 -33.49 -8.11 -6.70
CA ASN A 4 -32.25 -7.52 -7.19
C ASN A 4 -31.34 -8.68 -7.56
N ASN A 5 -31.26 -8.99 -8.85
CA ASN A 5 -30.18 -9.80 -9.39
C ASN A 5 -28.88 -9.09 -8.99
N HIS A 6 -28.10 -9.74 -8.13
CA HIS A 6 -26.72 -9.39 -7.88
C HIS A 6 -25.92 -9.75 -9.13
N GLU A 7 -26.05 -8.94 -10.18
CA GLU A 7 -25.10 -8.98 -11.30
C GLU A 7 -23.75 -8.54 -10.73
N GLN A 8 -22.85 -9.52 -10.57
CA GLN A 8 -21.43 -9.29 -10.38
C GLN A 8 -20.90 -8.54 -11.62
N ALA A 9 -19.87 -7.72 -11.44
CA ALA A 9 -19.11 -7.14 -12.53
C ALA A 9 -18.87 -8.15 -13.69
N PRO A 10 -19.02 -7.73 -14.96
CA PRO A 10 -18.91 -8.63 -16.10
C PRO A 10 -17.44 -9.03 -16.33
N PHE A 11 -17.00 -10.11 -15.70
CA PHE A 11 -15.68 -10.67 -15.97
C PHE A 11 -15.65 -11.30 -17.36
N HIS A 12 -15.02 -10.62 -18.30
CA HIS A 12 -14.68 -11.16 -19.62
C HIS A 12 -13.29 -11.82 -19.60
N GLU A 13 -13.14 -12.92 -18.87
CA GLU A 13 -12.16 -13.96 -19.21
C GLU A 13 -12.70 -15.35 -18.83
N THR A 14 -12.42 -16.34 -19.67
CA THR A 14 -13.01 -17.69 -19.60
C THR A 14 -12.47 -18.58 -18.47
N ASP A 15 -11.56 -18.08 -17.61
CA ASP A 15 -11.02 -18.86 -16.50
C ASP A 15 -10.61 -18.01 -15.28
N PRO A 16 -11.54 -17.66 -14.38
CA PRO A 16 -11.26 -16.95 -13.13
C PRO A 16 -10.33 -17.71 -12.16
N THR A 17 -9.91 -18.94 -12.47
CA THR A 17 -9.04 -19.76 -11.59
C THR A 17 -7.55 -19.39 -11.63
N LYS A 18 -7.15 -18.41 -12.46
CA LYS A 18 -5.75 -17.97 -12.60
C LYS A 18 -5.40 -16.63 -11.97
N LEU A 19 -6.37 -15.91 -11.43
CA LEU A 19 -6.15 -14.63 -10.76
C LEU A 19 -5.77 -14.82 -9.28
N ILE A 20 -4.82 -14.02 -8.79
CA ILE A 20 -4.22 -14.14 -7.46
C ILE A 20 -4.30 -12.77 -6.76
N PRO A 21 -4.92 -12.64 -5.57
CA PRO A 21 -4.93 -11.36 -4.87
C PRO A 21 -3.52 -10.93 -4.46
N PHE A 22 -3.30 -9.63 -4.23
CA PHE A 22 -1.99 -9.09 -3.85
C PHE A 22 -1.37 -9.78 -2.63
N ASN A 23 -2.18 -10.10 -1.62
CA ASN A 23 -1.72 -10.77 -0.41
C ASN A 23 -1.24 -12.21 -0.64
N SER A 24 -1.59 -12.83 -1.78
CA SER A 24 -1.19 -14.17 -2.21
C SER A 24 -0.16 -14.15 -3.34
N PHE A 25 0.22 -12.97 -3.85
CA PHE A 25 1.20 -12.84 -4.92
C PHE A 25 2.60 -13.25 -4.45
N ASP A 26 3.35 -13.98 -5.28
CA ASP A 26 4.72 -14.44 -5.02
C ASP A 26 5.57 -13.97 -6.19
N ILE A 27 6.54 -13.10 -5.92
CA ILE A 27 7.38 -12.47 -6.95
C ILE A 27 8.19 -13.52 -7.72
N ASN A 28 8.48 -14.68 -7.11
CA ASN A 28 9.31 -15.73 -7.69
C ASN A 28 8.51 -16.76 -8.50
N ARG A 29 7.20 -16.85 -8.28
CA ARG A 29 6.33 -17.88 -8.89
C ARG A 29 5.26 -17.31 -9.79
N HIS A 30 4.84 -16.09 -9.52
CA HIS A 30 3.74 -15.45 -10.22
C HIS A 30 4.29 -14.34 -11.11
N ARG A 31 3.75 -14.29 -12.31
CA ARG A 31 3.89 -13.12 -13.18
C ARG A 31 2.96 -12.04 -12.64
N ILE A 32 3.40 -10.79 -12.74
CA ILE A 32 2.62 -9.62 -12.30
C ILE A 32 1.22 -9.70 -12.90
N GLU A 33 1.15 -10.10 -14.18
CA GLU A 33 0.01 -10.47 -15.01
C GLU A 33 -0.95 -11.54 -14.44
N GLN A 34 -0.71 -12.04 -13.23
CA GLN A 34 -1.62 -12.97 -12.54
C GLN A 34 -2.26 -12.34 -11.32
N ILE A 35 -1.85 -11.14 -10.91
CA ILE A 35 -2.53 -10.46 -9.81
C ILE A 35 -3.96 -10.18 -10.26
N ALA A 36 -4.94 -10.38 -9.38
CA ALA A 36 -6.32 -9.99 -9.64
C ALA A 36 -6.35 -8.50 -10.05
N GLY A 37 -6.41 -8.28 -11.37
CA GLY A 37 -6.33 -6.97 -11.98
C GLY A 37 -5.09 -6.62 -12.80
N ILE A 38 -4.00 -7.39 -12.81
CA ILE A 38 -2.90 -7.18 -13.79
C ILE A 38 -2.93 -8.32 -14.79
N ASP A 39 -3.04 -7.99 -16.08
CA ASP A 39 -3.55 -8.85 -17.17
C ASP A 39 -4.95 -9.43 -16.95
N GLY A 40 -5.59 -9.13 -15.81
CA GLY A 40 -7.02 -9.26 -15.62
C GLY A 40 -7.77 -7.96 -15.97
N PRO A 41 -9.11 -8.01 -16.04
CA PRO A 41 -9.95 -6.93 -16.55
C PRO A 41 -9.77 -5.59 -15.84
N ILE A 42 -9.39 -5.54 -14.56
CA ILE A 42 -9.36 -4.26 -13.80
C ILE A 42 -8.43 -3.22 -14.43
N VAL A 43 -7.14 -3.51 -14.64
CA VAL A 43 -6.21 -2.49 -15.17
C VAL A 43 -6.46 -2.22 -16.65
N ASP A 44 -6.86 -3.22 -17.42
CA ASP A 44 -7.20 -3.04 -18.83
C ASP A 44 -8.51 -2.24 -19.00
N GLU A 45 -9.49 -2.43 -18.11
CA GLU A 45 -10.72 -1.63 -18.03
C GLU A 45 -10.42 -0.21 -17.55
N LEU A 46 -9.58 -0.04 -16.53
CA LEU A 46 -9.10 1.28 -16.12
C LEU A 46 -8.41 1.97 -17.29
N ALA A 47 -7.47 1.30 -17.95
CA ALA A 47 -6.78 1.83 -19.11
C ALA A 47 -7.75 2.24 -20.22
N LYS A 48 -8.77 1.43 -20.51
CA LYS A 48 -9.82 1.76 -21.48
C LYS A 48 -10.65 2.97 -21.05
N VAL A 49 -11.06 3.05 -19.78
CA VAL A 49 -11.80 4.19 -19.21
C VAL A 49 -10.97 5.47 -19.25
N PHE A 50 -9.68 5.38 -18.95
CA PHE A 50 -8.77 6.51 -18.82
C PHE A 50 -7.97 6.81 -20.11
N GLY A 51 -8.23 6.09 -21.20
CA GLY A 51 -7.60 6.31 -22.50
C GLY A 51 -6.10 6.01 -22.54
N VAL A 52 -5.61 5.10 -21.70
CA VAL A 52 -4.20 4.68 -21.67
C VAL A 52 -3.99 3.44 -22.53
N GLU A 53 -3.03 3.49 -23.44
CA GLU A 53 -2.72 2.37 -24.32
C GLU A 53 -1.86 1.33 -23.59
N LYS A 54 -2.30 0.06 -23.63
CA LYS A 54 -1.52 -1.07 -23.15
C LYS A 54 -0.46 -1.44 -24.19
N PRO A 55 0.83 -1.52 -23.84
CA PRO A 55 1.87 -1.95 -24.77
C PRO A 55 1.65 -3.39 -25.26
N GLU A 56 2.09 -3.69 -26.49
CA GLU A 56 1.98 -5.04 -27.09
C GLU A 56 2.62 -6.15 -26.24
N ASN A 57 3.66 -5.80 -25.47
CA ASN A 57 4.40 -6.72 -24.60
C ASN A 57 3.90 -6.72 -23.15
N GLY A 58 2.69 -6.20 -22.90
CA GLY A 58 2.09 -6.07 -21.57
C GLY A 58 2.48 -4.78 -20.86
N TRP A 59 1.91 -4.59 -19.66
CA TRP A 59 2.10 -3.37 -18.87
C TRP A 59 3.56 -3.15 -18.45
N ASP A 60 4.08 -1.95 -18.73
CA ASP A 60 5.41 -1.51 -18.29
C ASP A 60 5.33 -0.36 -17.26
N VAL A 61 6.48 0.02 -16.71
CA VAL A 61 6.57 1.06 -15.67
C VAL A 61 6.08 2.43 -16.18
N ALA A 62 6.28 2.73 -17.46
CA ALA A 62 5.91 4.00 -18.07
C ALA A 62 4.40 4.09 -18.30
N SER A 63 3.80 3.08 -18.94
CA SER A 63 2.35 3.02 -19.17
C SER A 63 1.56 2.94 -17.86
N LEU A 64 2.05 2.20 -16.86
CA LEU A 64 1.47 2.24 -15.51
C LEU A 64 1.63 3.62 -14.87
N GLY A 65 2.73 4.31 -15.13
CA GLY A 65 2.96 5.68 -14.67
C GLY A 65 1.97 6.69 -15.26
N GLU A 66 1.68 6.56 -16.55
CA GLU A 66 0.65 7.35 -17.24
C GLU A 66 -0.73 7.10 -16.62
N LEU A 67 -1.13 5.83 -16.46
CA LEU A 67 -2.39 5.47 -15.81
C LEU A 67 -2.47 6.03 -14.40
N ILE A 68 -1.42 5.90 -13.58
CA ILE A 68 -1.37 6.49 -12.23
C ILE A 68 -1.52 8.01 -12.27
N SER A 69 -0.95 8.69 -13.26
CA SER A 69 -1.05 10.15 -13.37
C SER A 69 -2.47 10.62 -13.68
N ILE A 70 -3.24 9.80 -14.39
CA ILE A 70 -4.63 10.08 -14.75
C ILE A 70 -5.58 9.64 -13.65
N VAL A 71 -5.35 8.48 -13.02
CA VAL A 71 -6.19 7.92 -11.95
C VAL A 71 -5.90 8.59 -10.59
N GLY A 72 -4.64 8.90 -10.30
CA GLY A 72 -4.16 9.37 -9.00
C GLY A 72 -4.73 10.69 -8.47
N PRO A 73 -5.14 11.67 -9.31
CA PRO A 73 -5.90 12.82 -8.85
C PRO A 73 -7.31 12.34 -8.41
N ALA A 74 -7.62 12.37 -7.13
CA ALA A 74 -8.95 11.95 -6.62
C ALA A 74 -10.15 12.64 -7.34
N LYS A 75 -9.90 13.79 -7.98
CA LYS A 75 -10.88 14.51 -8.81
C LYS A 75 -11.18 13.80 -10.14
N THR A 76 -10.15 13.34 -10.86
CA THR A 76 -10.33 12.73 -12.19
C THR A 76 -11.18 11.47 -12.09
N LEU A 77 -10.99 10.65 -11.06
CA LEU A 77 -11.83 9.46 -10.86
C LEU A 77 -13.32 9.76 -10.69
N GLN A 78 -13.68 10.81 -9.93
CA GLN A 78 -15.07 11.22 -9.75
C GLN A 78 -15.63 11.80 -11.06
N ASP A 79 -14.83 12.60 -11.75
CA ASP A 79 -15.18 13.21 -13.04
C ASP A 79 -15.37 12.16 -14.16
N ASN A 80 -14.82 10.95 -13.99
CA ASN A 80 -14.88 9.86 -14.95
C ASN A 80 -15.99 8.83 -14.68
N ILE A 81 -16.82 9.00 -13.63
CA ILE A 81 -18.00 8.16 -13.42
C ILE A 81 -18.90 8.11 -14.67
N PRO A 82 -19.21 9.24 -15.36
CA PRO A 82 -19.99 9.19 -16.59
C PRO A 82 -19.32 8.38 -17.73
N ALA A 83 -18.00 8.43 -17.84
CA ALA A 83 -17.26 7.64 -18.83
C ALA A 83 -17.31 6.14 -18.51
N MET A 84 -17.26 5.78 -17.22
CA MET A 84 -17.48 4.39 -16.77
C MET A 84 -18.91 3.92 -17.10
N GLU A 85 -19.92 4.75 -16.88
CA GLU A 85 -21.33 4.45 -17.22
C GLU A 85 -21.54 4.27 -18.73
N GLU A 86 -20.79 4.98 -19.59
CA GLU A 86 -20.85 4.80 -21.05
C GLU A 86 -20.28 3.44 -21.48
N ILE A 87 -19.14 3.03 -20.90
CA ILE A 87 -18.48 1.76 -21.22
C ILE A 87 -19.25 0.57 -20.62
N LEU A 88 -19.87 0.78 -19.46
CA LEU A 88 -20.63 -0.23 -18.70
C LEU A 88 -22.05 0.30 -18.38
N PRO A 89 -22.97 0.30 -19.36
CA PRO A 89 -24.30 0.88 -19.18
C PRO A 89 -25.10 0.20 -18.07
N GLY A 90 -25.64 1.01 -17.16
CA GLY A 90 -26.49 0.53 -16.04
C GLY A 90 -25.71 0.11 -14.78
N VAL A 91 -24.40 0.36 -14.73
CA VAL A 91 -23.54 0.00 -13.60
C VAL A 91 -23.24 1.23 -12.73
N ASP A 92 -23.31 1.06 -11.42
CA ASP A 92 -22.85 2.08 -10.45
C ASP A 92 -21.31 2.08 -10.38
N GLY A 93 -20.67 3.12 -10.91
CA GLY A 93 -19.22 3.26 -10.93
C GLY A 93 -18.56 3.19 -9.55
N LYS A 94 -19.24 3.63 -8.49
CA LYS A 94 -18.74 3.49 -7.10
C LYS A 94 -18.70 2.03 -6.71
N ARG A 95 -19.77 1.28 -7.00
CA ARG A 95 -19.84 -0.15 -6.70
C ARG A 95 -18.78 -0.95 -7.44
N PHE A 96 -18.51 -0.59 -8.70
CA PHE A 96 -17.45 -1.24 -9.48
C PHE A 96 -16.06 -1.03 -8.88
N ALA A 97 -15.75 0.21 -8.47
CA ALA A 97 -14.51 0.51 -7.77
C ALA A 97 -14.38 -0.27 -6.45
N ILE A 98 -15.47 -0.44 -5.70
CA ILE A 98 -15.50 -1.28 -4.50
C ILE A 98 -15.21 -2.75 -4.85
N GLU A 99 -15.87 -3.30 -5.86
CA GLU A 99 -15.70 -4.68 -6.30
C GLU A 99 -14.27 -4.95 -6.78
N TRP A 100 -13.68 -4.05 -7.56
CA TRP A 100 -12.28 -4.13 -7.97
C TRP A 100 -11.30 -4.12 -6.80
N VAL A 101 -11.49 -3.21 -5.84
CA VAL A 101 -10.60 -3.11 -4.68
C VAL A 101 -10.68 -4.36 -3.82
N LYS A 102 -11.90 -4.88 -3.58
CA LYS A 102 -12.09 -6.19 -2.91
C LYS A 102 -11.44 -7.32 -3.69
N GLN A 103 -11.69 -7.35 -5.01
CA GLN A 103 -11.06 -8.17 -6.05
C GLN A 103 -9.55 -8.35 -5.84
N SER A 104 -8.89 -7.22 -5.75
CA SER A 104 -7.43 -7.15 -5.69
C SER A 104 -6.84 -7.72 -4.39
N GLY A 105 -7.60 -7.76 -3.29
CA GLY A 105 -7.07 -8.07 -1.95
C GLY A 105 -6.06 -7.05 -1.42
N LEU A 106 -5.93 -5.88 -2.08
CA LEU A 106 -4.91 -4.87 -1.78
C LEU A 106 -5.02 -4.28 -0.36
N LEU A 107 -6.25 -4.15 0.13
CA LEU A 107 -6.53 -3.57 1.44
C LEU A 107 -6.69 -4.61 2.55
N GLU A 108 -6.49 -5.89 2.22
CA GLU A 108 -6.46 -6.94 3.23
C GLU A 108 -5.17 -6.83 4.07
N PRO A 109 -5.26 -7.06 5.39
CA PRO A 109 -4.08 -7.07 6.24
C PRO A 109 -3.09 -8.14 5.76
N SER A 110 -1.80 -7.82 5.85
CA SER A 110 -0.73 -8.70 5.42
C SER A 110 0.28 -8.85 6.55
N PHE A 111 0.65 -10.08 6.90
CA PHE A 111 1.82 -10.37 7.72
C PHE A 111 2.60 -11.50 7.09
N ARG A 112 3.62 -11.16 6.30
CA ARG A 112 4.30 -12.11 5.40
C ARG A 112 5.69 -11.62 5.00
N ASN A 113 6.47 -12.52 4.42
CA ASN A 113 7.63 -12.12 3.63
C ASN A 113 7.17 -11.40 2.36
N TYR A 114 7.90 -10.35 1.97
CA TYR A 114 7.55 -9.54 0.81
C TYR A 114 7.62 -10.33 -0.50
N GLU A 115 8.69 -11.10 -0.72
CA GLU A 115 8.91 -11.82 -1.98
C GLU A 115 8.11 -13.11 -2.09
N ASN A 116 8.10 -13.91 -1.02
CA ASN A 116 7.51 -15.24 -1.00
C ASN A 116 6.50 -15.38 0.16
N PRO A 117 5.19 -15.33 -0.09
CA PRO A 117 4.17 -15.44 0.97
C PRO A 117 4.23 -16.76 1.77
N ASP A 118 4.74 -17.84 1.17
CA ASP A 118 4.84 -19.15 1.83
C ASP A 118 6.05 -19.24 2.78
N ARG A 119 6.96 -18.26 2.74
CA ARG A 119 8.12 -18.24 3.63
C ARG A 119 7.64 -17.97 5.06
N LEU A 120 8.10 -18.82 5.98
CA LEU A 120 7.80 -18.68 7.40
C LEU A 120 8.22 -17.28 7.89
N VAL A 121 7.28 -16.59 8.50
CA VAL A 121 7.52 -15.33 9.20
C VAL A 121 8.26 -15.65 10.51
N PRO A 122 9.43 -15.06 10.78
CA PRO A 122 10.15 -15.32 12.02
C PRO A 122 9.40 -14.75 13.22
N HIS A 123 9.58 -15.37 14.39
CA HIS A 123 9.06 -14.85 15.65
C HIS A 123 9.87 -13.65 16.16
N LEU A 124 11.16 -13.58 15.81
CA LEU A 124 12.08 -12.50 16.17
C LEU A 124 12.52 -11.76 14.91
N PHE A 125 12.36 -10.45 14.93
CA PHE A 125 12.94 -9.53 13.96
C PHE A 125 14.10 -8.76 14.57
N GLU A 126 15.18 -8.56 13.81
CA GLU A 126 16.27 -7.71 14.27
C GLU A 126 15.83 -6.25 14.29
N THR A 127 15.08 -5.81 13.29
CA THR A 127 14.64 -4.43 13.20
C THR A 127 13.25 -4.31 12.60
N ALA A 128 12.49 -3.32 13.05
CA ALA A 128 11.27 -2.91 12.39
C ALA A 128 11.33 -1.45 11.98
N VAL A 129 10.65 -1.12 10.89
CA VAL A 129 10.69 0.21 10.28
C VAL A 129 9.30 0.79 10.15
N ILE A 130 9.14 2.05 10.56
CA ILE A 130 7.99 2.91 10.20
C ILE A 130 8.52 4.14 9.48
N THR A 131 7.99 4.41 8.29
CA THR A 131 8.33 5.61 7.52
C THR A 131 7.35 6.76 7.80
N GLY A 132 7.80 7.99 7.50
CA GLY A 132 6.99 9.21 7.50
C GLY A 132 5.76 9.14 6.58
N GLY A 133 4.85 10.10 6.76
CA GLY A 133 3.69 10.26 5.90
C GLY A 133 2.68 11.25 6.49
N VAL A 134 1.42 11.14 6.07
CA VAL A 134 0.33 11.88 6.72
C VAL A 134 0.04 11.33 8.11
N ARG A 135 -0.46 12.18 9.01
CA ARG A 135 -0.70 11.85 10.43
C ARG A 135 -1.39 10.50 10.64
N ASN A 136 -2.52 10.30 9.97
CA ASN A 136 -3.31 9.08 10.12
C ASN A 136 -2.57 7.82 9.66
N TRP A 137 -1.67 7.93 8.68
CA TRP A 137 -0.91 6.77 8.21
C TRP A 137 0.14 6.36 9.23
N MET A 138 0.89 7.33 9.77
CA MET A 138 1.90 7.08 10.80
C MET A 138 1.28 6.46 12.06
N MET A 139 0.14 6.98 12.52
CA MET A 139 -0.57 6.42 13.69
C MET A 139 -1.03 4.97 13.47
N ARG A 140 -1.50 4.66 12.26
CA ARG A 140 -1.93 3.29 11.91
C ARG A 140 -0.76 2.31 11.82
N ARG A 141 0.37 2.73 11.25
CA ARG A 141 1.62 1.94 11.23
C ARG A 141 2.14 1.67 12.65
N ALA A 142 2.10 2.68 13.52
CA ALA A 142 2.47 2.52 14.91
C ALA A 142 1.53 1.53 15.63
N LYS A 143 0.22 1.68 15.44
CA LYS A 143 -0.77 0.78 16.04
C LYS A 143 -0.58 -0.67 15.61
N VAL A 144 -0.41 -0.95 14.31
CA VAL A 144 -0.21 -2.33 13.83
C VAL A 144 1.08 -2.94 14.37
N LEU A 145 2.16 -2.14 14.48
CA LEU A 145 3.42 -2.61 15.07
C LEU A 145 3.26 -2.97 16.55
N ILE A 146 2.57 -2.11 17.32
CA ILE A 146 2.27 -2.34 18.74
C ILE A 146 1.44 -3.62 18.91
N GLU A 147 0.38 -3.78 18.13
CA GLU A 147 -0.45 -5.00 18.15
C GLU A 147 0.35 -6.25 17.80
N THR A 148 1.27 -6.15 16.84
CA THR A 148 2.16 -7.24 16.44
C THR A 148 3.09 -7.66 17.59
N LEU A 149 3.69 -6.69 18.28
CA LEU A 149 4.52 -6.92 19.47
C LEU A 149 3.72 -7.55 20.61
N GLN A 150 2.51 -7.06 20.87
CA GLN A 150 1.62 -7.58 21.92
C GLN A 150 1.13 -9.01 21.63
N ASN A 151 1.08 -9.40 20.36
CA ASN A 151 0.74 -10.76 19.91
C ASN A 151 1.94 -11.73 19.91
N GLY A 152 3.08 -11.32 20.46
CA GLY A 152 4.22 -12.20 20.73
C GLY A 152 5.29 -12.23 19.64
N THR A 153 5.24 -11.33 18.66
CA THR A 153 6.41 -11.06 17.81
C THR A 153 7.44 -10.26 18.61
N GLU A 154 8.69 -10.68 18.58
CA GLU A 154 9.81 -9.99 19.20
C GLU A 154 10.54 -9.12 18.17
N ILE A 155 10.97 -7.93 18.57
CA ILE A 155 11.70 -6.98 17.74
C ILE A 155 12.80 -6.35 18.61
N LEU A 156 14.06 -6.40 18.16
CA LEU A 156 15.17 -5.86 18.96
C LEU A 156 15.16 -4.33 18.99
N GLU A 157 14.88 -3.70 17.84
CA GLU A 157 14.83 -2.25 17.68
C GLU A 157 13.74 -1.82 16.70
N VAL A 158 13.15 -0.65 16.94
CA VAL A 158 12.26 0.02 16.00
C VAL A 158 12.93 1.28 15.50
N ASN A 159 13.05 1.38 14.18
CA ASN A 159 13.57 2.55 13.49
C ASN A 159 12.42 3.34 12.87
N LEU A 160 12.26 4.59 13.31
CA LEU A 160 11.43 5.58 12.66
C LEU A 160 12.28 6.34 11.64
N VAL A 161 11.77 6.54 10.43
CA VAL A 161 12.45 7.35 9.40
C VAL A 161 11.48 8.32 8.77
N ALA A 162 11.68 9.62 9.00
CA ALA A 162 10.82 10.66 8.48
C ALA A 162 11.59 11.88 8.00
N GLY A 163 11.05 12.51 6.95
CA GLY A 163 11.62 13.70 6.35
C GLY A 163 11.09 14.99 6.95
N MET A 164 11.36 16.09 6.25
CA MET A 164 11.03 17.45 6.64
C MET A 164 9.75 17.97 5.97
N ARG A 165 8.88 17.09 5.45
CA ARG A 165 7.60 17.53 4.90
C ARG A 165 6.77 18.15 6.03
N GLU A 166 6.35 19.39 5.84
CA GLU A 166 5.43 20.07 6.75
C GLU A 166 4.08 19.36 6.80
N MET A 167 3.58 19.18 8.01
CA MET A 167 2.26 18.62 8.31
C MET A 167 1.25 19.75 8.49
N ARG A 168 0.03 19.53 8.02
CA ARG A 168 -1.06 20.50 8.21
C ARG A 168 -1.78 20.20 9.52
N THR A 169 -2.11 21.22 10.29
CA THR A 169 -2.94 21.08 11.51
C THR A 169 -4.32 20.46 11.21
N ALA A 170 -4.80 20.59 9.97
CA ALA A 170 -6.00 19.90 9.48
C ALA A 170 -5.86 18.37 9.41
N GLU A 171 -4.64 17.81 9.49
CA GLU A 171 -4.40 16.37 9.52
C GLU A 171 -4.81 15.74 10.86
N GLY A 172 -4.85 16.50 11.96
CA GLY A 172 -5.26 16.01 13.28
C GLY A 172 -5.04 17.02 14.42
N SER A 173 -5.81 16.88 15.51
CA SER A 173 -5.72 17.77 16.68
C SER A 173 -4.40 17.68 17.46
N ASP A 174 -3.64 16.61 17.21
CA ASP A 174 -2.33 16.34 17.77
C ASP A 174 -1.17 16.81 16.86
N VAL A 175 -1.47 17.40 15.70
CA VAL A 175 -0.50 18.06 14.81
C VAL A 175 -0.40 19.54 15.19
N LEU A 176 0.80 19.99 15.53
CA LEU A 176 1.07 21.36 15.91
C LEU A 176 1.45 22.19 14.68
N GLU A 177 1.26 23.52 14.76
CA GLU A 177 1.75 24.43 13.73
C GLU A 177 3.28 24.34 13.63
N GLY A 178 3.78 24.16 12.41
CA GLY A 178 5.21 23.98 12.14
C GLY A 178 5.73 22.55 12.30
N ASP A 179 4.87 21.57 12.62
CA ASP A 179 5.30 20.17 12.65
C ASP A 179 5.76 19.70 11.26
N THR A 180 6.87 18.96 11.24
CA THR A 180 7.27 18.10 10.13
C THR A 180 6.90 16.65 10.44
N GLU A 181 6.96 15.77 9.43
CA GLU A 181 6.83 14.32 9.68
C GLU A 181 7.82 13.84 10.75
N ALA A 182 9.07 14.32 10.70
CA ALA A 182 10.09 14.02 11.68
C ALA A 182 9.72 14.51 13.10
N SER A 183 9.30 15.76 13.26
CA SER A 183 8.93 16.28 14.60
C SER A 183 7.69 15.59 15.16
N TYR A 184 6.73 15.23 14.31
CA TYR A 184 5.55 14.48 14.72
C TYR A 184 5.91 13.04 15.12
N MET A 185 6.82 12.38 14.40
CA MET A 185 7.33 11.07 14.80
C MET A 185 8.03 11.10 16.14
N GLU A 186 8.92 12.07 16.37
CA GLU A 186 9.64 12.25 17.64
C GLU A 186 8.68 12.51 18.80
N ARG A 187 7.67 13.38 18.60
CA ARG A 187 6.79 13.86 19.68
C ARG A 187 5.60 12.95 19.96
N VAL A 188 5.12 12.21 18.96
CA VAL A 188 3.88 11.43 19.06
C VAL A 188 4.12 9.95 18.84
N ILE A 189 4.73 9.55 17.72
CA ILE A 189 4.84 8.13 17.34
C ILE A 189 5.83 7.38 18.23
N LYS A 190 7.02 7.93 18.44
CA LYS A 190 8.05 7.33 19.28
C LYS A 190 7.56 7.12 20.73
N PRO A 191 7.04 8.15 21.43
CA PRO A 191 6.50 7.96 22.77
C PRO A 191 5.33 6.98 22.82
N LEU A 192 4.49 6.93 21.79
CA LEU A 192 3.38 5.98 21.71
C LEU A 192 3.88 4.52 21.70
N ILE A 193 4.90 4.22 20.89
CA ILE A 193 5.48 2.88 20.80
C ILE A 193 6.23 2.53 22.09
N GLU A 194 7.08 3.43 22.58
CA GLU A 194 7.87 3.22 23.81
C GLU A 194 7.00 3.07 25.06
N SER A 195 5.85 3.76 25.14
CA SER A 195 4.93 3.63 26.28
C SER A 195 4.03 2.39 26.20
N SER A 196 3.82 1.84 25.00
CA SER A 196 2.94 0.68 24.77
C SER A 196 3.70 -0.65 24.72
N THR A 197 5.04 -0.60 24.69
CA THR A 197 5.92 -1.74 24.46
C THR A 197 7.20 -1.60 25.29
N ASN A 198 8.08 -2.61 25.29
CA ASN A 198 9.40 -2.53 25.94
C ASN A 198 10.54 -2.43 24.91
N VAL A 199 10.25 -1.94 23.70
CA VAL A 199 11.22 -1.90 22.60
C VAL A 199 11.84 -0.51 22.51
N THR A 200 13.15 -0.47 22.22
CA THR A 200 13.88 0.76 21.95
C THR A 200 13.46 1.34 20.60
N VAL A 201 13.17 2.64 20.57
CA VAL A 201 12.76 3.34 19.34
C VAL A 201 13.77 4.42 18.99
N ASP A 202 14.41 4.28 17.84
CA ASP A 202 15.30 5.29 17.27
C ASP A 202 14.61 6.06 16.14
N LEU A 203 15.02 7.32 15.94
CA LEU A 203 14.52 8.17 14.86
C LEU A 203 15.68 8.66 13.99
N SER A 204 15.59 8.43 12.69
CA SER A 204 16.42 9.06 11.68
C SER A 204 15.63 10.15 10.94
N THR A 205 16.21 11.35 10.85
CA THR A 205 15.57 12.55 10.30
C THR A 205 16.37 13.12 9.11
N PRO A 206 16.43 12.45 7.96
CA PRO A 206 17.10 13.00 6.79
C PRO A 206 16.44 14.32 6.36
N GLU A 207 17.24 15.31 5.98
CA GLU A 207 16.76 16.63 5.50
C GLU A 207 16.19 16.53 4.07
N THR A 208 15.06 15.84 3.93
CA THR A 208 14.45 15.56 2.63
C THR A 208 12.93 15.53 2.69
N THR A 209 12.30 15.72 1.54
CA THR A 209 10.86 15.45 1.32
C THR A 209 10.65 14.31 0.30
N SER A 210 11.74 13.69 -0.17
CA SER A 210 11.73 12.65 -1.20
C SER A 210 11.61 11.25 -0.58
N GLY A 211 10.57 10.51 -0.94
CA GLY A 211 10.38 9.12 -0.46
C GLY A 211 11.51 8.15 -0.88
N ASN A 212 12.21 8.42 -1.98
CA ASN A 212 13.36 7.62 -2.39
C ASN A 212 14.56 7.83 -1.45
N GLU A 213 14.77 9.05 -0.98
CA GLU A 213 15.84 9.37 -0.01
C GLU A 213 15.50 8.83 1.37
N ILE A 214 14.21 8.86 1.77
CA ILE A 214 13.73 8.13 2.96
C ILE A 214 14.04 6.64 2.85
N SER A 215 13.76 6.02 1.71
CA SER A 215 14.04 4.59 1.49
C SER A 215 15.53 4.26 1.51
N ALA A 216 16.38 5.16 1.00
CA ALA A 216 17.84 5.02 1.08
C ALA A 216 18.35 5.14 2.52
N GLU A 217 17.80 6.04 3.32
CA GLU A 217 18.13 6.15 4.75
C GLU A 217 17.67 4.90 5.53
N VAL A 218 16.47 4.37 5.23
CA VAL A 218 16.03 3.07 5.77
C VAL A 218 17.04 1.97 5.45
N ALA A 219 17.44 1.84 4.19
CA ALA A 219 18.42 0.81 3.80
C ALA A 219 19.78 0.96 4.52
N LYS A 220 20.20 2.21 4.79
CA LYS A 220 21.43 2.50 5.53
C LYS A 220 21.33 2.07 7.00
N ILE A 221 20.22 2.34 7.68
CA ILE A 221 20.06 2.00 9.11
C ILE A 221 19.78 0.51 9.31
N THR A 222 19.08 -0.14 8.37
CA THR A 222 18.81 -1.58 8.43
C THR A 222 19.92 -2.42 7.78
N LYS A 223 21.07 -1.79 7.47
CA LYS A 223 22.16 -2.45 6.76
C LYS A 223 22.73 -3.60 7.60
N GLY A 224 22.84 -4.79 7.02
CA GLY A 224 23.33 -5.97 7.71
C GLY A 224 22.31 -6.63 8.64
N ALA A 225 21.08 -6.12 8.75
CA ALA A 225 20.02 -6.82 9.46
C ALA A 225 19.68 -8.14 8.75
N GLU A 226 19.43 -9.20 9.50
CA GLU A 226 18.99 -10.50 8.96
C GLU A 226 17.47 -10.56 8.73
N SER A 227 16.72 -9.67 9.37
CA SER A 227 15.27 -9.58 9.20
C SER A 227 14.76 -8.16 9.48
N VAL A 228 14.02 -7.62 8.52
CA VAL A 228 13.44 -6.26 8.57
C VAL A 228 11.93 -6.37 8.46
N LEU A 229 11.22 -5.96 9.51
CA LEU A 229 9.76 -5.88 9.51
C LEU A 229 9.30 -4.46 9.16
N VAL A 230 8.71 -4.27 7.98
CA VAL A 230 8.18 -2.97 7.55
C VAL A 230 6.72 -2.86 7.97
N ALA A 231 6.44 -1.96 8.92
CA ALA A 231 5.08 -1.65 9.35
C ALA A 231 4.43 -0.65 8.39
N CYS A 232 3.39 -1.12 7.69
CA CYS A 232 2.75 -0.45 6.57
C CYS A 232 1.25 -0.22 6.84
N ASN A 233 0.59 0.53 5.95
CA ASN A 233 -0.86 0.55 5.89
C ASN A 233 -1.33 -0.45 4.83
N ALA A 234 -2.51 -1.02 5.02
CA ALA A 234 -3.21 -1.69 3.93
C ALA A 234 -3.30 -0.75 2.71
N GLY A 235 -2.94 -1.28 1.54
CA GLY A 235 -2.84 -0.52 0.29
C GLY A 235 -1.48 0.08 -0.06
N ASN A 236 -0.57 0.36 0.90
CA ASN A 236 0.76 0.92 0.57
C ASN A 236 1.93 -0.03 0.85
N TRP A 237 1.66 -1.22 1.37
CA TRP A 237 2.69 -2.15 1.83
C TRP A 237 3.63 -2.59 0.70
N ILE A 238 3.13 -2.80 -0.52
CA ILE A 238 4.00 -3.18 -1.65
C ILE A 238 4.92 -2.02 -2.03
N GLN A 239 4.38 -0.79 -2.08
CA GLN A 239 5.20 0.40 -2.34
C GLN A 239 6.30 0.60 -1.31
N ASN A 240 5.94 0.51 -0.02
CA ASN A 240 6.89 0.74 1.07
C ASN A 240 7.97 -0.35 1.10
N ALA A 241 7.57 -1.62 1.15
CA ALA A 241 8.50 -2.72 1.22
C ALA A 241 9.32 -2.90 -0.07
N GLY A 242 8.72 -2.66 -1.24
CA GLY A 242 9.40 -2.72 -2.52
C GLY A 242 10.49 -1.66 -2.68
N GLN A 243 10.23 -0.42 -2.22
CA GLN A 243 11.23 0.65 -2.25
C GLN A 243 12.39 0.36 -1.30
N ILE A 244 12.10 -0.10 -0.08
CA ILE A 244 13.11 -0.50 0.91
C ILE A 244 13.94 -1.67 0.37
N ARG A 245 13.29 -2.71 -0.15
CA ARG A 245 13.96 -3.87 -0.75
C ARG A 245 14.95 -3.45 -1.83
N ARG A 246 14.57 -2.54 -2.75
CA ARG A 246 15.48 -2.07 -3.79
C ARG A 246 16.67 -1.29 -3.22
N ALA A 247 16.43 -0.51 -2.18
CA ALA A 247 17.47 0.31 -1.57
C ALA A 247 18.49 -0.52 -0.76
N MET A 248 18.09 -1.68 -0.21
CA MET A 248 18.96 -2.50 0.63
C MET A 248 20.11 -3.20 -0.12
N ASP A 249 19.99 -3.47 -1.44
CA ASP A 249 21.01 -4.14 -2.29
C ASP A 249 21.63 -5.46 -1.74
N GLU A 250 21.03 -6.04 -0.68
CA GLU A 250 21.44 -7.25 0.04
C GLU A 250 20.45 -8.42 -0.25
N ASP A 251 20.50 -9.51 0.54
CA ASP A 251 19.56 -10.63 0.39
C ASP A 251 18.11 -10.13 0.52
N LYS A 252 17.44 -10.06 -0.62
CA LYS A 252 16.10 -9.50 -0.80
C LYS A 252 15.02 -10.27 -0.04
N ASN A 253 15.32 -11.48 0.45
CA ASN A 253 14.40 -12.28 1.25
C ASN A 253 14.29 -11.84 2.71
N LYS A 254 15.02 -10.81 3.13
CA LYS A 254 15.04 -10.34 4.52
C LYS A 254 13.93 -9.35 4.85
N VAL A 255 13.16 -8.90 3.85
CA VAL A 255 12.08 -7.92 4.01
C VAL A 255 10.75 -8.62 4.25
N PHE A 256 10.13 -8.30 5.38
CA PHE A 256 8.80 -8.74 5.78
C PHE A 256 7.91 -7.51 5.93
N VAL A 257 6.61 -7.72 5.77
CA VAL A 257 5.62 -6.67 5.90
C VAL A 257 4.64 -7.04 6.98
N VAL A 258 4.22 -6.05 7.76
CA VAL A 258 2.99 -6.11 8.52
C VAL A 258 2.13 -4.90 8.15
N SER A 259 0.86 -5.13 7.84
CA SER A 259 -0.08 -4.06 7.53
C SER A 259 -1.38 -4.25 8.29
N ASP A 260 -2.02 -3.13 8.61
CA ASP A 260 -3.32 -3.13 9.24
C ASP A 260 -4.44 -3.52 8.27
N THR A 261 -5.67 -3.59 8.77
CA THR A 261 -6.87 -3.66 7.94
C THR A 261 -7.28 -2.25 7.55
N PHE A 262 -7.61 -2.02 6.29
CA PHE A 262 -8.23 -0.76 5.86
C PHE A 262 -9.50 -1.03 5.06
N PRO A 263 -10.70 -0.95 5.68
CA PRO A 263 -11.92 -1.22 4.92
C PRO A 263 -12.10 -0.20 3.80
N VAL A 264 -12.71 -0.63 2.70
CA VAL A 264 -13.19 0.27 1.65
C VAL A 264 -14.45 0.96 2.17
N ALA A 265 -14.58 2.26 1.92
CA ALA A 265 -15.80 3.00 2.21
C ALA A 265 -16.92 2.54 1.24
N GLU A 266 -17.91 1.84 1.76
CA GLU A 266 -19.07 1.38 0.98
C GLU A 266 -20.14 2.46 0.90
N ASN A 267 -20.25 3.29 1.95
CA ASN A 267 -21.25 4.34 2.13
C ASN A 267 -20.55 5.68 2.40
N ASP A 268 -21.01 6.40 3.42
CA ASP A 268 -20.50 7.70 3.88
C ASP A 268 -19.60 7.54 5.12
N GLU A 269 -18.84 6.43 5.20
CA GLU A 269 -17.91 6.23 6.30
C GLU A 269 -16.87 7.37 6.34
N PRO A 270 -16.43 7.81 7.54
CA PRO A 270 -15.45 8.88 7.66
C PRO A 270 -14.14 8.55 6.91
N PRO A 271 -13.49 9.52 6.23
CA PRO A 271 -12.22 9.29 5.53
C PRO A 271 -11.08 8.77 6.41
N ALA A 272 -11.19 8.93 7.73
CA ALA A 272 -10.22 8.40 8.70
C ALA A 272 -10.40 6.90 8.96
N GLU A 273 -11.60 6.36 8.76
CA GLU A 273 -11.97 4.99 9.12
C GLU A 273 -12.01 4.05 7.91
N ALA A 274 -12.25 4.58 6.71
CA ALA A 274 -12.34 3.80 5.50
C ALA A 274 -11.65 4.47 4.29
N GLN A 275 -11.11 3.64 3.40
CA GLN A 275 -10.47 4.07 2.18
C GLN A 275 -11.53 4.37 1.12
N ASN A 276 -11.51 5.59 0.59
CA ASN A 276 -12.34 5.93 -0.57
C ASN A 276 -12.05 4.95 -1.74
N PRO A 277 -13.06 4.28 -2.30
CA PRO A 277 -12.88 3.21 -3.30
C PRO A 277 -12.18 3.69 -4.56
N LEU A 278 -12.55 4.89 -5.04
CA LEU A 278 -11.93 5.49 -6.22
C LEU A 278 -10.43 5.75 -5.97
N THR A 279 -10.08 6.31 -4.82
CA THR A 279 -8.68 6.51 -4.46
C THR A 279 -7.93 5.17 -4.37
N ALA A 280 -8.54 4.12 -3.81
CA ALA A 280 -7.93 2.78 -3.75
C ALA A 280 -7.64 2.18 -5.12
N VAL A 281 -8.47 2.43 -6.13
CA VAL A 281 -8.21 2.03 -7.52
C VAL A 281 -6.89 2.65 -8.03
N GLY A 282 -6.62 3.93 -7.73
CA GLY A 282 -5.32 4.55 -8.05
C GLY A 282 -4.15 3.93 -7.29
N ILE A 283 -4.40 3.42 -6.08
CA ILE A 283 -3.39 2.72 -5.28
C ILE A 283 -3.07 1.35 -5.92
N ILE A 284 -4.03 0.65 -6.54
CA ILE A 284 -3.77 -0.56 -7.33
C ILE A 284 -2.67 -0.28 -8.34
N GLY A 285 -2.88 0.66 -9.26
CA GLY A 285 -1.92 1.05 -10.31
C GLY A 285 -0.50 1.32 -9.77
N ARG A 286 -0.41 2.05 -8.66
CA ARG A 286 0.86 2.37 -7.98
C ARG A 286 1.60 1.15 -7.46
N ASN A 287 0.91 0.19 -6.87
CA ASN A 287 1.54 -1.04 -6.40
C ASN A 287 1.97 -1.92 -7.59
N LEU A 288 1.26 -1.89 -8.72
CA LEU A 288 1.66 -2.64 -9.93
C LEU A 288 2.95 -2.09 -10.49
N GLN A 289 3.02 -0.77 -10.61
CA GLN A 289 4.22 -0.10 -11.10
C GLN A 289 5.41 -0.45 -10.21
N GLU A 290 5.19 -0.50 -8.90
CA GLU A 290 6.23 -0.91 -7.97
C GLU A 290 6.67 -2.36 -8.20
N LEU A 291 5.74 -3.32 -8.29
CA LEU A 291 6.08 -4.71 -8.59
C LEU A 291 6.82 -4.83 -9.91
N LYS A 292 6.41 -4.09 -10.96
CA LYS A 292 7.05 -4.16 -12.28
C LYS A 292 8.51 -3.74 -12.22
N ARG A 293 8.85 -2.75 -11.40
CA ARG A 293 10.25 -2.37 -11.14
C ARG A 293 11.05 -3.46 -10.40
N GLN A 294 10.41 -4.42 -9.73
CA GLN A 294 11.09 -5.50 -9.01
C GLN A 294 11.36 -6.73 -9.89
N THR A 295 10.58 -6.89 -10.97
CA THR A 295 10.64 -8.05 -11.88
C THR A 295 11.32 -7.74 -13.21
N GLN A 296 11.73 -6.50 -13.44
CA GLN A 296 12.63 -6.09 -14.52
C GLN A 296 14.08 -6.42 -14.17
#